data_AF-A0AAV4DMH4-F1
#
_entry.id   AF-A0AAV4DMH4-F1
#
_cell.length_a   1.000
_cell.length_b   1.000
_cell.length_c   1.000
_cell.angle_alpha   90.00
_cell.angle_beta   90.00
_cell.angle_gamma   90.00
#
_symmetry.space_group_name_H-M   'P 1'
#
loop_
_entity.id
_entity.type
_entity.pdbx_description
1 polymer ?
#
loop_
_entity_poly.entity_id
_entity_poly.type
_entity_poly.pdbx_seq_one_letter_code
_entity_poly.pdbx_strand_id
1 'polypeptide(L)' 'MKRYDLTEDGYHRKFRTCKPAEGESPDVFIVRIVTFLDRWIELPKTDKSYEKLKDLIVREQFIDACPEDLATS' A
#
# COMPACT_ATOMS: atom_id res chain seq x y z
N MET A 1 18.77 -2.97 -9.39
CA MET A 1 17.75 -3.40 -8.40
C MET A 1 16.37 -3.19 -9.00
N LYS A 2 15.64 -4.24 -9.42
CA LYS A 2 14.27 -4.14 -9.99
C LYS A 2 13.45 -5.42 -9.72
N ARG A 3 13.43 -5.91 -8.47
CA ARG A 3 12.64 -7.10 -8.09
C ARG A 3 11.71 -6.89 -6.89
N TYR A 4 11.84 -5.77 -6.17
CA TYR A 4 10.98 -5.43 -5.03
C TYR A 4 9.65 -4.75 -5.44
N ASP A 5 9.48 -4.43 -6.72
CA ASP A 5 8.34 -3.66 -7.22
C ASP A 5 7.03 -4.44 -7.34
N LEU A 6 7.07 -5.77 -7.13
CA LEU A 6 5.94 -6.69 -7.34
C LEU A 6 5.49 -7.41 -6.05
N THR A 7 6.03 -7.05 -4.89
CA THR A 7 5.61 -7.60 -3.58
C THR A 7 4.52 -6.72 -2.95
N GLU A 8 3.79 -7.26 -1.97
CA GLU A 8 2.75 -6.55 -1.22
C GLU A 8 3.25 -5.19 -0.68
N ASP A 9 4.38 -5.20 0.02
CA ASP A 9 5.11 -4.01 0.49
C ASP A 9 5.49 -3.03 -0.62
N GLY A 10 5.75 -3.53 -1.84
CA GLY A 10 6.12 -2.70 -2.98
C GLY A 10 4.96 -1.85 -3.48
N TYR A 11 3.76 -2.44 -3.56
CA TYR A 11 2.55 -1.71 -3.94
C TYR A 11 2.03 -0.82 -2.81
N HIS A 12 2.15 -1.26 -1.57
CA HIS A 12 1.89 -0.44 -0.38
C HIS A 12 2.71 0.85 -0.38
N ARG A 13 4.03 0.74 -0.54
CA ARG A 13 4.92 1.90 -0.59
C ARG A 13 4.58 2.82 -1.76
N LYS A 14 4.27 2.26 -2.94
CA LYS A 14 3.85 3.04 -4.11
C LYS A 14 2.55 3.80 -3.85
N PHE A 15 1.56 3.17 -3.24
CA PHE A 15 0.30 3.83 -2.88
C PHE A 15 0.55 5.02 -1.95
N ARG A 16 1.35 4.85 -0.88
CA ARG A 16 1.61 5.91 0.11
C ARG A 16 2.54 7.03 -0.36
N THR A 17 3.47 6.73 -1.25
CA THR A 17 4.49 7.69 -1.71
C THR A 17 4.23 8.24 -3.11
N CYS A 18 3.16 7.80 -3.80
CA CYS A 18 2.87 8.30 -5.13
C CYS A 18 2.60 9.81 -5.13
N LYS A 19 3.09 10.45 -6.18
CA LYS A 19 2.87 11.87 -6.47
C LYS A 19 2.41 11.99 -7.92
N PRO A 20 1.63 13.05 -8.25
CA PRO A 20 1.29 13.35 -9.62
C PRO A 20 2.56 13.43 -10.48
N ALA A 21 2.55 12.79 -11.64
CA ALA A 21 3.61 12.97 -12.62
C ALA A 21 3.46 14.34 -13.31
N GLU A 22 4.56 14.85 -13.86
CA GLU A 22 4.55 16.13 -14.57
C GLU A 22 3.61 16.04 -15.79
N GLY A 23 2.62 16.93 -15.85
CA GLY A 23 1.58 16.91 -16.88
C GLY A 23 0.51 15.81 -16.72
N GLU A 24 0.51 15.05 -15.62
CA GLU A 24 -0.54 14.06 -15.34
C GLU A 24 -1.86 14.76 -14.98
N SER A 25 -2.93 14.38 -15.68
CA SER A 25 -4.28 14.84 -15.33
C SER A 25 -4.72 14.24 -13.97
N PRO A 26 -5.51 14.97 -13.15
CA PRO A 26 -6.06 14.45 -11.91
C PRO A 26 -6.74 13.09 -12.05
N ASP A 27 -7.54 12.87 -13.11
CA ASP A 27 -8.23 11.58 -13.34
C ASP A 27 -7.25 10.42 -13.53
N VAL A 28 -6.16 10.67 -14.26
CA VAL A 28 -5.10 9.68 -14.51
C VAL A 28 -4.37 9.36 -13.22
N PHE A 29 -4.09 10.37 -12.40
CA PHE A 29 -3.46 10.17 -11.10
C PHE A 29 -4.35 9.33 -10.16
N ILE A 30 -5.65 9.60 -10.13
CA ILE A 30 -6.63 8.82 -9.35
C ILE A 30 -6.63 7.36 -9.80
N VAL A 31 -6.69 7.09 -11.11
CA VAL A 31 -6.62 5.71 -11.65
C VAL A 31 -5.35 4.99 -11.20
N ARG A 32 -4.22 5.72 -11.14
CA ARG A 32 -2.93 5.17 -10.73
C ARG A 32 -2.90 4.83 -9.23
N ILE A 33 -3.46 5.71 -8.39
CA ILE A 33 -3.65 5.46 -6.95
C ILE A 33 -4.51 4.20 -6.74
N VAL A 34 -5.66 4.11 -7.42
CA VAL A 34 -6.58 2.96 -7.33
C VAL A 34 -5.88 1.68 -7.76
N THR A 35 -5.10 1.72 -8.84
CA THR A 35 -4.34 0.56 -9.32
C THR A 35 -3.33 0.06 -8.27
N PHE A 36 -2.63 0.95 -7.57
CA PHE A 36 -1.71 0.54 -6.51
C PHE A 36 -2.45 -0.09 -5.33
N LEU A 37 -3.59 0.47 -4.94
CA LEU A 37 -4.44 -0.10 -3.88
C LEU A 37 -4.97 -1.48 -4.28
N ASP A 38 -5.52 -1.62 -5.49
CA ASP A 38 -6.04 -2.90 -5.99
C ASP A 38 -4.97 -3.98 -6.00
N ARG A 39 -3.76 -3.65 -6.46
CA ARG A 39 -2.63 -4.60 -6.45
C ARG A 39 -2.18 -4.94 -5.03
N TRP A 40 -2.21 -3.98 -4.12
CA TRP A 40 -1.87 -4.22 -2.72
C TRP A 40 -2.87 -5.17 -2.05
N ILE A 41 -4.18 -4.99 -2.28
CA ILE A 41 -5.23 -5.84 -1.69
C ILE A 41 -5.40 -7.20 -2.41
N GLU A 42 -5.05 -7.32 -3.69
CA GLU A 42 -5.20 -8.57 -4.46
C GLU A 42 -4.06 -9.58 -4.22
N LEU A 43 -2.86 -9.10 -3.92
CA LEU A 43 -1.68 -9.95 -3.72
C LEU A 43 -1.82 -11.00 -2.60
N PRO A 44 -2.42 -10.69 -1.44
CA PRO A 44 -2.60 -11.70 -0.40
C PRO A 44 -3.70 -12.74 -0.68
N LYS A 45 -4.25 -12.81 -1.92
CA LYS A 45 -5.38 -13.69 -2.31
C LYS A 45 -6.55 -13.63 -1.34
N THR A 46 -6.71 -12.50 -0.66
CA THR A 46 -7.66 -12.37 0.43
C THR A 46 -9.02 -12.00 -0.14
N ASP A 47 -10.09 -12.45 0.51
CA ASP A 47 -11.43 -11.99 0.21
C ASP A 47 -11.47 -10.46 0.22
N LYS A 48 -11.98 -9.86 -0.87
CA LYS A 48 -12.23 -8.41 -1.02
C LYS A 48 -13.37 -7.99 -0.08
N SER A 49 -13.14 -8.15 1.22
CA SER A 49 -14.09 -7.85 2.29
C SER A 49 -13.67 -6.58 3.02
N TYR A 50 -14.67 -5.81 3.44
CA TYR A 50 -14.48 -4.59 4.21
C TYR A 50 -13.64 -4.82 5.48
N GLU A 51 -13.84 -5.96 6.15
CA GLU A 51 -13.09 -6.31 7.37
C GLU A 51 -11.60 -6.55 7.10
N LYS A 52 -11.24 -7.12 5.96
CA LYS A 52 -9.83 -7.29 5.58
C LYS A 52 -9.16 -5.99 5.19
N LEU A 53 -9.89 -5.09 4.52
CA LEU A 53 -9.39 -3.75 4.26
C LEU A 53 -9.14 -2.98 5.57
N LYS A 54 -10.05 -3.09 6.55
CA LYS A 54 -9.85 -2.52 7.88
C LYS A 54 -8.62 -3.09 8.59
N ASP A 55 -8.47 -4.42 8.63
CA ASP A 55 -7.33 -5.09 9.26
C ASP A 55 -6.01 -4.63 8.64
N LEU A 56 -5.95 -4.53 7.31
CA LEU A 56 -4.77 -4.06 6.56
C LEU A 56 -4.38 -2.62 6.94
N ILE A 57 -5.35 -1.69 6.95
CA ILE A 57 -5.11 -0.29 7.33
C ILE A 57 -4.70 -0.15 8.80
N VAL A 58 -5.32 -0.92 9.70
CA VAL A 58 -5.01 -0.88 11.14
C VAL A 58 -3.61 -1.44 11.41
N ARG A 59 -3.22 -2.54 10.77
CA ARG A 59 -1.87 -3.12 10.89
C ARG A 59 -0.81 -2.16 10.38
N GLU A 60 -1.05 -1.53 9.23
CA GLU A 60 -0.17 -0.50 8.70
C GLU A 60 0.01 0.64 9.70
N GLN A 61 -1.10 1.22 10.19
CA GLN A 61 -1.03 2.32 11.15
C GLN A 61 -0.33 1.90 12.44
N PHE A 62 -0.47 0.64 12.87
CA PHE A 62 0.23 0.09 14.02
C PHE A 62 1.74 0.00 13.78
N ILE A 63 2.18 -0.51 12.62
CA ILE A 63 3.59 -0.58 12.24
C ILE A 63 4.20 0.82 12.16
N ASP A 64 3.51 1.78 11.55
CA ASP A 64 4.00 3.16 11.41
C ASP A 64 4.00 3.93 12.74
N ALA A 65 3.07 3.62 13.65
CA ALA A 65 2.96 4.28 14.95
C ALA A 65 3.86 3.68 16.03
N CYS A 66 4.26 2.41 15.89
CA CYS A 66 5.19 1.78 16.81
C CYS A 66 6.63 2.18 16.44
N PRO A 67 7.34 3.00 17.24
CA PRO A 67 8.79 3.11 17.11
C PRO A 67 9.44 1.73 17.29
N GLU A 68 10.62 1.51 16.70
CA GLU A 68 11.44 0.27 16.75
C GLU A 68 11.88 -0.15 18.18
N ASP A 69 10.99 -0.20 19.16
CA ASP A 69 11.30 -0.47 20.56
C ASP A 69 10.55 -1.68 21.12
N LEU A 70 10.21 -2.65 20.26
CA LEU A 70 9.68 -3.95 20.70
C LEU A 70 10.37 -5.15 20.01
N ALA A 71 11.61 -4.97 19.55
CA ALA A 71 12.43 -6.04 18.98
C ALA A 71 13.47 -6.62 19.97
N THR A 72 13.41 -6.27 21.25
CA THR A 72 14.25 -6.90 22.28
C THR A 72 13.49 -7.11 23.59
N SER A 73 12.97 -8.31 23.78
CA SER A 73 12.80 -8.96 25.09
C SER A 73 12.91 -10.47 24.90
#